data_AF-R7TYN6-F1
#
_entry.id   AF-R7TYN6-F1
#
_cell.length_a   1.000
_cell.length_b   1.000
_cell.length_c   1.000
_cell.angle_alpha   90.00
_cell.angle_beta   90.00
_cell.angle_gamma   90.00
#
_symmetry.space_group_name_H-M   'P 1'
#
loop_
_entity.id
_entity.type
_entity.pdbx_description
1 polymer ?
#
loop_
_entity_poly.entity_id
_entity_poly.type
_entity_poly.pdbx_seq_one_letter_code
_entity_poly.pdbx_strand_id
1 'polypeptide(L)' 'CHGVFIQSEGNLISPSYPNRYPANKYCKQIIRAPPNSVIAIRFHKFDLGNEKLCKLDFLQV' A
#
# COMPACT_ATOMS: atom_id res chain seq x y z
N CYS A 1 -9.84 0.48 -1.04
CA CYS A 1 -8.45 0.02 -1.20
C CYS A 1 -8.37 -1.51 -1.21
N HIS A 2 -9.29 -2.15 -1.94
CA HIS A 2 -9.26 -3.58 -2.21
C HIS A 2 -9.22 -3.73 -3.71
N GLY A 3 -8.16 -4.33 -4.24
CA GLY A 3 -7.87 -4.32 -5.66
C GLY A 3 -6.83 -5.36 -6.06
N VAL A 4 -6.88 -5.72 -7.34
CA VAL A 4 -5.92 -6.63 -7.98
C VAL A 4 -5.23 -5.88 -9.10
N PHE A 5 -3.91 -5.79 -9.01
CA PHE A 5 -3.05 -5.11 -9.97
C PHE A 5 -2.33 -6.17 -10.80
N ILE A 6 -2.62 -6.18 -12.09
CA ILE A 6 -2.00 -7.07 -13.08
C ILE A 6 -1.19 -6.31 -14.14
N GLN A 7 -1.19 -4.98 -14.04
CA GLN A 7 -0.44 -4.09 -14.94
C GLN A 7 1.05 -4.17 -14.62
N SER A 8 1.90 -3.99 -15.63
CA SER A 8 3.35 -4.02 -15.46
C SER A 8 3.87 -2.87 -14.58
N GLU A 9 3.16 -1.76 -14.55
CA GLU A 9 3.45 -0.58 -13.73
C GLU A 9 2.15 0.06 -13.23
N GLY A 10 2.22 0.80 -12.14
CA GLY A 10 1.07 1.52 -11.60
C GLY A 10 1.37 2.17 -10.26
N ASN A 11 0.42 2.98 -9.79
CA ASN A 11 0.51 3.70 -8.52
C ASN A 11 -0.48 3.15 -7.51
N LEU A 12 0.01 2.85 -6.30
CA LEU A 12 -0.81 2.51 -5.14
C LEU A 12 -0.91 3.74 -4.24
N ILE A 13 -2.14 4.17 -3.96
CA ILE A 13 -2.42 5.32 -3.11
C ILE A 13 -3.20 4.90 -1.87
N SER A 14 -2.88 5.53 -0.73
CA SER A 14 -3.70 5.40 0.46
C SER A 14 -5.09 6.01 0.23
N PRO A 15 -6.14 5.51 0.91
CA PRO A 15 -7.45 6.15 0.84
C PRO A 15 -7.33 7.62 1.23
N SER A 16 -8.00 8.49 0.49
CA SER A 16 -8.04 9.94 0.70
C SER A 16 -6.75 10.71 0.41
N TYR A 17 -5.67 10.05 -0.05
CA TYR A 17 -4.46 10.76 -0.50
C TYR A 17 -4.81 11.89 -1.49
N PRO A 18 -4.30 13.13 -1.32
CA PRO A 18 -3.18 13.52 -0.45
C PRO A 18 -3.55 13.85 1.00
N ASN A 19 -4.83 13.77 1.37
CA ASN A 19 -5.27 13.97 2.75
C ASN A 19 -4.92 12.75 3.62
N ARG A 20 -5.08 12.93 4.94
CA ARG A 20 -4.84 11.87 5.93
C ARG A 20 -5.72 10.65 5.65
N TYR A 21 -5.14 9.46 5.76
CA TYR A 21 -5.90 8.22 5.65
C TYR A 21 -6.97 8.13 6.77
N PRO A 22 -8.13 7.51 6.51
CA PRO A 22 -9.18 7.39 7.52
C PRO A 22 -8.77 6.39 8.60
N ALA A 23 -9.14 6.67 9.85
CA ALA A 23 -8.99 5.72 10.96
C ALA A 23 -9.83 4.46 10.75
N ASN A 24 -9.46 3.36 11.42
CA ASN A 24 -10.16 2.07 11.39
C ASN A 24 -10.35 1.52 9.97
N LYS A 25 -9.35 1.67 9.11
CA LYS A 25 -9.38 1.14 7.75
C LYS A 25 -8.44 -0.05 7.58
N TYR A 26 -9.01 -1.13 7.09
CA TYR A 26 -8.27 -2.28 6.60
C TYR A 26 -8.21 -2.23 5.07
N CYS A 27 -7.01 -2.26 4.52
CA CYS A 27 -6.73 -2.24 3.10
C CYS A 27 -5.90 -3.46 2.72
N LYS A 28 -6.30 -4.15 1.64
CA LYS A 28 -5.54 -5.27 1.08
C LYS A 28 -5.48 -5.16 -0.43
N GLN A 29 -4.28 -5.12 -0.97
CA GLN A 29 -4.02 -5.04 -2.40
C GLN A 29 -3.28 -6.30 -2.84
N ILE A 30 -3.63 -6.84 -4.00
CA ILE A 30 -2.96 -8.01 -4.59
C ILE A 30 -2.24 -7.53 -5.84
N ILE A 31 -0.92 -7.70 -5.90
CA ILE A 31 -0.13 -7.40 -7.10
C ILE A 31 0.29 -8.73 -7.72
N ARG A 32 0.01 -8.93 -9.01
CA ARG A 32 0.36 -10.15 -9.74
C ARG A 32 1.26 -9.78 -10.91
N ALA A 33 2.40 -10.44 -10.98
CA ALA A 33 3.34 -10.32 -12.08
C ALA A 33 3.29 -11.61 -12.95
N PRO A 34 3.57 -11.52 -14.26
CA PRO A 34 3.76 -12.70 -15.10
C PRO A 34 4.89 -13.61 -14.59
N PRO A 35 4.96 -14.87 -15.03
CA PRO A 35 6.10 -15.74 -14.73
C PRO A 35 7.42 -15.09 -15.16
N ASN A 36 8.50 -15.37 -14.42
CA ASN A 36 9.85 -14.84 -14.67
C ASN A 36 9.97 -13.31 -14.57
N SER A 37 9.07 -12.65 -13.83
CA SER A 37 9.18 -11.23 -13.51
C SER A 37 9.20 -11.00 -11.99
N VAL A 38 9.72 -9.84 -11.56
CA VAL A 38 9.84 -9.46 -10.15
C VAL A 38 9.01 -8.21 -9.90
N ILE A 39 8.28 -8.19 -8.77
CA ILE A 39 7.52 -7.01 -8.35
C ILE A 39 8.47 -6.08 -7.59
N ALA A 40 8.72 -4.89 -8.14
CA ALA A 40 9.46 -3.83 -7.47
C ALA A 40 8.47 -2.79 -6.91
N ILE A 41 8.55 -2.53 -5.60
CA ILE A 41 7.71 -1.53 -4.92
C ILE A 41 8.60 -0.37 -4.49
N ARG A 42 8.18 0.86 -4.83
CA ARG A 42 8.84 2.10 -4.39
C ARG A 42 7.83 3.00 -3.70
N PHE A 43 8.15 3.42 -2.48
CA PHE A 43 7.37 4.44 -1.77
C PHE A 43 7.84 5.83 -2.19
N HIS A 44 6.97 6.57 -2.88
CA HIS A 44 7.21 7.99 -3.19
C HIS A 44 6.90 8.91 -2.01
N LYS A 45 5.89 8.55 -1.22
CA LYS A 45 5.53 9.20 0.03
C LYS A 45 5.06 8.12 1.00
N PHE A 46 5.55 8.18 2.24
CA PHE A 46 5.21 7.24 3.29
C PHE A 46 5.07 8.01 4.60
N ASP A 47 3.86 7.99 5.15
CA ASP A 47 3.49 8.70 6.37
C ASP A 47 2.38 7.92 7.07
N LEU A 48 2.68 7.38 8.25
CA LEU A 48 1.80 6.58 9.10
C LEU A 48 1.99 7.03 10.55
N GLY A 49 1.09 6.59 11.44
CA GLY A 49 1.17 6.86 12.87
C GLY A 49 2.54 6.49 13.46
N ASN A 50 3.09 7.40 14.26
CA ASN A 50 4.39 7.23 14.92
C ASN A 50 4.21 6.54 16.28
N GLU A 51 4.05 5.22 16.26
CA GLU A 51 3.93 4.39 17.46
C GLU A 51 5.01 3.30 17.49
N LYS A 52 5.49 2.95 18.69
CA LYS A 52 6.55 1.95 18.85
C LYS A 52 5.99 0.56 18.53
N LEU A 53 6.66 -0.19 17.64
CA LEU A 53 6.22 -1.53 17.20
C LEU A 53 5.02 -1.54 16.23
N CYS A 54 4.61 -0.39 15.71
CA CYS A 54 3.59 -0.27 14.65
C CYS A 54 2.25 -0.96 14.99
N LYS A 55 1.80 -0.90 16.26
CA LYS A 55 0.59 -1.63 16.69
C LYS A 55 -0.70 -0.94 16.27
N LEU A 56 -0.66 0.37 16.05
CA LEU A 56 -1.82 1.17 15.67
C LEU A 56 -1.99 1.23 14.16
N ASP A 57 -0.98 1.77 13.47
CA ASP A 57 -0.95 1.93 12.03
C ASP A 57 0.28 1.20 11.47
N PHE A 58 0.09 0.38 10.44
CA PHE A 58 1.17 -0.31 9.76
C PHE A 58 0.83 -0.59 8.29
N LEU A 59 1.89 -0.78 7.50
CA LEU A 59 1.82 -1.38 6.18
C LEU A 59 2.62 -2.68 6.23
N GLN A 60 2.01 -3.76 5.77
CA GLN A 60 2.66 -5.06 5.61
C GLN A 60 2.71 -5.41 4.12
N VAL A 61 3.87 -5.91 3.67
CA VAL A 61 4.13 -6.36 2.29
C VAL A 61 4.39 -7.86 2.32
#